data_AF-A0A6J6MZ09-F1
#
_entry.id   AF-A0A6J6MZ09-F1
#
_cell.length_a   1.000
_cell.length_b   1.000
_cell.length_c   1.000
_cell.angle_alpha   90.00
_cell.angle_beta   90.00
_cell.angle_gamma   90.00
#
_symmetry.space_group_name_H-M   'P 1'
#
loop_
_entity.id
_entity.type
_entity.pdbx_description
1 polymer ?
#
loop_
_entity_poly.entity_id
_entity_poly.type
_entity_poly.pdbx_seq_one_letter_code
_entity_poly.pdbx_strand_id
1 'polypeptide(L)'
;MSSVLRKATSTGVLLNPIKLVNFFNAAIATVKMDSGLNESDLITLGKQLKNLSASKVRTLTVPLGNANAYEPGVGSVVTWDPVLAPELFQRLRDDLSIVDEVTPSPSASTTEKPKTTLIDKFKTRTADENPCGELK
;
A
#
# COMPACT_ATOMS: atom_id res chain seq x y z
N MET A 1 1.75 9.04 -6.00
CA MET A 1 0.40 8.55 -5.62
C MET A 1 -0.09 9.09 -4.29
N SER A 2 0.73 9.21 -3.25
CA SER A 2 0.29 9.72 -1.93
C SER A 2 -0.33 11.13 -1.97
N SER A 3 0.13 12.01 -2.87
CA SER A 3 -0.49 13.33 -3.12
C SER A 3 -1.91 13.24 -3.69
N VAL A 4 -2.18 12.26 -4.55
CA VAL A 4 -3.50 11.99 -5.14
C VAL A 4 -4.46 11.47 -4.08
N LEU A 5 -4.01 10.49 -3.27
CA LEU A 5 -4.75 9.98 -2.11
C LEU A 5 -5.09 11.08 -1.12
N ARG A 6 -4.10 11.90 -0.71
CA ARG A 6 -4.30 13.02 0.23
C ARG A 6 -5.25 14.08 -0.31
N LYS A 7 -5.27 14.32 -1.63
CA LYS A 7 -6.25 15.21 -2.26
C LYS A 7 -7.65 14.61 -2.25
N ALA A 8 -7.78 13.33 -2.58
CA ALA A 8 -9.04 12.58 -2.56
C ALA A 8 -9.67 12.56 -1.15
N THR A 9 -8.85 12.41 -0.11
CA THR A 9 -9.29 12.38 1.30
C THR A 9 -9.35 13.77 1.95
N SER A 10 -9.00 14.85 1.24
CA SER A 10 -9.02 16.20 1.81
C SER A 10 -10.44 16.67 2.10
N THR A 11 -10.64 17.36 3.22
CA THR A 11 -11.94 17.88 3.67
C THR A 11 -12.68 18.68 2.59
N GLY A 12 -11.95 19.49 1.80
CA GLY A 12 -12.54 20.32 0.74
C GLY A 12 -12.99 19.57 -0.52
N VAL A 13 -12.45 18.37 -0.76
CA VAL A 13 -12.91 17.47 -1.84
C VAL A 13 -13.99 16.53 -1.29
N LEU A 14 -13.78 15.99 -0.09
CA LEU A 14 -14.68 15.02 0.54
C LEU A 14 -16.06 15.60 0.88
N LEU A 15 -16.12 16.84 1.40
CA LEU A 15 -17.38 17.49 1.78
C LEU A 15 -18.10 18.15 0.59
N ASN A 16 -17.54 18.09 -0.62
CA ASN A 16 -18.14 18.67 -1.83
C ASN A 16 -18.37 17.59 -2.90
N PRO A 17 -19.61 17.09 -3.07
CA PRO A 17 -19.90 15.96 -3.95
C PRO A 17 -19.57 16.25 -5.42
N ILE A 18 -19.69 17.50 -5.88
CA ILE A 18 -19.36 17.89 -7.27
C ILE A 18 -17.84 17.82 -7.48
N LYS A 19 -17.05 18.36 -6.55
CA LYS A 19 -15.58 18.30 -6.64
C LYS A 19 -15.04 16.88 -6.54
N LEU A 20 -15.67 16.05 -5.71
CA LEU A 20 -15.31 14.65 -5.55
C LEU A 20 -15.53 13.86 -6.85
N VAL A 21 -16.71 13.99 -7.47
CA VAL A 21 -17.03 13.34 -8.75
C VAL A 21 -16.10 13.82 -9.87
N ASN A 22 -15.85 15.13 -9.97
CA ASN A 22 -14.94 15.68 -10.97
C ASN A 22 -13.50 15.18 -10.80
N PHE A 23 -13.02 15.06 -9.56
CA PHE A 23 -11.71 14.49 -9.27
C PHE A 23 -11.62 13.03 -9.69
N PHE A 24 -12.63 12.20 -9.39
CA PHE A 24 -12.65 10.80 -9.79
C PHE A 24 -12.71 10.63 -11.31
N ASN A 25 -13.58 11.36 -12.01
CA ASN A 25 -13.69 11.28 -13.46
C ASN A 25 -12.37 11.69 -14.14
N ALA A 26 -11.73 12.76 -13.67
CA ALA A 26 -10.43 13.18 -14.17
C ALA A 26 -9.33 12.13 -13.88
N ALA A 27 -9.33 11.53 -12.69
CA ALA A 27 -8.37 10.50 -12.34
C ALA A 27 -8.54 9.23 -13.22
N ILE A 28 -9.78 8.75 -13.38
CA ILE A 28 -10.10 7.58 -14.21
C ILE A 28 -9.72 7.82 -15.68
N ALA A 29 -9.96 9.02 -16.21
CA ALA A 29 -9.58 9.38 -17.58
C ALA A 29 -8.07 9.31 -17.87
N THR A 30 -7.23 9.35 -16.82
CA THR A 30 -5.77 9.20 -16.98
C THR A 30 -5.29 7.73 -16.97
N VAL A 31 -6.21 6.78 -16.77
CA VAL A 31 -5.89 5.35 -16.68
C VAL A 31 -6.27 4.64 -17.97
N LYS A 32 -5.35 3.85 -18.51
CA LYS A 32 -5.65 2.95 -19.64
C LYS A 32 -6.15 1.61 -19.09
N MET A 33 -7.38 1.25 -19.43
CA MET A 33 -8.01 -0.01 -19.05
C MET A 33 -7.74 -1.10 -20.10
N ASP A 34 -7.65 -2.35 -19.67
CA ASP A 34 -7.71 -3.49 -20.59
C ASP A 34 -9.17 -3.76 -21.03
N SER A 35 -9.36 -4.63 -22.01
CA SER A 35 -10.70 -4.90 -22.57
C SER A 35 -11.67 -5.55 -21.60
N GLY A 36 -11.19 -6.16 -20.50
CA GLY A 36 -12.00 -6.80 -19.47
C GLY A 36 -12.46 -5.85 -18.36
N LEU A 37 -11.95 -4.61 -18.32
CA LEU A 37 -12.34 -3.58 -17.35
C LEU A 37 -13.14 -2.48 -18.04
N ASN A 38 -14.31 -2.17 -17.49
CA ASN A 38 -15.15 -1.08 -17.96
C ASN A 38 -15.25 0.06 -16.92
N GLU A 39 -15.82 1.19 -17.34
CA GLU A 39 -15.97 2.37 -16.48
C GLU A 39 -16.79 2.08 -15.21
N SER A 40 -17.79 1.21 -15.29
CA SER A 40 -18.63 0.86 -14.14
C SER A 40 -17.87 0.04 -13.08
N ASP A 41 -16.88 -0.76 -13.48
CA ASP A 41 -16.00 -1.48 -12.57
C ASP A 41 -15.12 -0.51 -11.78
N LEU A 42 -14.58 0.53 -12.44
CA LEU A 42 -13.79 1.57 -11.79
C LEU A 42 -14.63 2.43 -10.84
N ILE A 43 -15.87 2.74 -11.19
CA ILE A 43 -16.81 3.43 -10.30
C ILE A 43 -17.09 2.55 -9.07
N THR A 44 -17.30 1.25 -9.26
CA THR A 44 -17.53 0.29 -8.17
C THR A 44 -16.33 0.20 -7.26
N LEU A 45 -15.12 0.08 -7.82
CA LEU A 45 -13.87 0.12 -7.08
C LEU A 45 -13.73 1.45 -6.30
N GLY A 46 -13.98 2.59 -6.94
CA GLY A 46 -13.93 3.91 -6.29
C GLY A 46 -14.89 4.02 -5.10
N LYS A 47 -16.11 3.45 -5.20
CA LYS A 47 -17.07 3.38 -4.08
C LYS A 47 -16.56 2.50 -2.93
N GLN A 48 -15.90 1.38 -3.23
CA GLN A 48 -15.28 0.53 -2.21
C GLN A 48 -14.12 1.24 -1.51
N LEU A 49 -13.27 1.92 -2.28
CA LEU A 49 -12.14 2.70 -1.76
C LEU A 49 -12.59 3.90 -0.90
N LYS A 50 -13.76 4.51 -1.17
CA LYS A 50 -14.30 5.63 -0.38
C LYS A 50 -14.35 5.37 1.12
N ASN A 51 -14.61 4.12 1.52
CA ASN A 51 -14.74 3.75 2.93
C ASN A 51 -13.40 3.33 3.57
N LEU A 52 -12.29 3.34 2.82
CA LEU A 52 -10.96 3.07 3.36
C LEU A 52 -10.37 4.32 4.02
N SER A 53 -9.96 4.19 5.27
CA SER A 53 -9.18 5.22 5.96
C SER A 53 -7.72 5.15 5.51
N ALA A 54 -7.07 6.31 5.33
CA ALA A 54 -5.66 6.39 4.95
C ALA A 54 -4.74 5.65 5.95
N SER A 55 -5.08 5.63 7.24
CA SER A 55 -4.33 4.90 8.28
C SER A 55 -4.46 3.37 8.17
N LYS A 56 -5.40 2.87 7.35
CA LYS A 56 -5.56 1.43 7.04
C LYS A 56 -4.98 1.04 5.69
N VAL A 57 -4.50 2.01 4.90
CA VAL A 57 -3.85 1.75 3.62
C VAL A 57 -2.35 1.71 3.87
N ARG A 58 -1.71 0.60 3.51
CA ARG A 58 -0.26 0.45 3.58
C ARG A 58 0.38 0.65 2.21
N THR A 59 1.50 1.32 2.19
CA THR A 59 2.36 1.54 1.04
C THR A 59 3.74 0.95 1.33
N LEU A 60 4.36 0.35 0.33
CA LEU A 60 5.68 -0.27 0.46
C LEU A 60 6.37 -0.28 -0.90
N THR A 61 7.68 -0.47 -0.89
CA THR A 61 8.49 -0.78 -2.07
C THR A 61 8.73 -2.29 -2.09
N VAL A 62 8.59 -2.93 -3.25
CA VAL A 62 8.95 -4.35 -3.40
C VAL A 62 10.39 -4.54 -2.91
N PRO A 63 10.66 -5.52 -2.04
CA PRO A 63 12.01 -5.76 -1.54
C PRO A 63 13.03 -5.88 -2.67
N LEU A 64 14.11 -5.12 -2.59
CA LEU A 64 15.13 -5.03 -3.63
C LEU A 64 16.40 -5.76 -3.19
N GLY A 65 17.01 -6.51 -4.11
CA GLY A 65 18.33 -7.11 -3.93
C GLY A 65 19.43 -6.13 -4.35
N ASN A 66 19.29 -5.52 -5.53
CA ASN A 66 20.21 -4.49 -6.03
C ASN A 66 19.46 -3.43 -6.84
N ALA A 67 19.45 -2.19 -6.34
CA ALA A 67 18.80 -1.05 -6.99
C ALA A 67 19.61 -0.45 -8.16
N ASN A 68 20.88 -0.83 -8.31
CA ASN A 68 21.82 -0.29 -9.31
C ASN A 68 22.50 -1.42 -10.10
N ALA A 69 21.78 -2.52 -10.33
CA ALA A 69 22.32 -3.62 -11.11
C ALA A 69 22.47 -3.22 -12.59
N TYR A 70 23.35 -3.94 -13.29
CA TYR A 70 23.57 -3.77 -14.71
C TYR A 70 23.57 -5.14 -15.38
N GLU A 71 22.77 -5.28 -16.44
CA GLU A 71 22.68 -6.50 -17.22
C GLU A 71 23.18 -6.20 -18.66
N PRO A 72 24.22 -6.90 -19.14
CA PRO A 72 24.74 -6.72 -20.49
C PRO A 72 23.64 -6.85 -21.55
N GLY A 73 23.54 -5.85 -22.44
CA GLY A 73 22.53 -5.81 -23.51
C GLY A 73 21.16 -5.24 -23.10
N VAL A 74 20.89 -5.08 -21.80
CA VAL A 74 19.66 -4.45 -21.29
C VAL A 74 19.96 -3.07 -20.70
N GLY A 75 21.05 -2.94 -19.94
CA GLY A 75 21.45 -1.70 -19.28
C GLY A 75 21.20 -1.73 -17.78
N SER A 76 20.84 -0.58 -17.21
CA SER A 76 20.54 -0.44 -15.78
C SER A 76 19.24 -1.16 -15.43
N VAL A 77 19.31 -2.03 -14.43
CA VAL A 77 18.18 -2.82 -13.93
C VAL A 77 18.10 -2.74 -12.41
N VAL A 78 16.89 -2.99 -11.89
CA VAL A 78 16.63 -3.16 -10.46
C VAL A 78 16.29 -4.62 -10.24
N THR A 79 17.05 -5.30 -9.37
CA THR A 79 16.75 -6.69 -9.02
C THR A 79 15.96 -6.76 -7.72
N TRP A 80 14.99 -7.66 -7.66
CA TRP A 80 14.22 -7.93 -6.45
C TRP A 80 15.00 -8.82 -5.48
N ASP A 81 14.70 -8.70 -4.19
CA ASP A 81 15.25 -9.57 -3.17
C ASP A 81 14.75 -11.02 -3.40
N PRO A 82 15.65 -12.01 -3.48
CA PRO A 82 15.29 -13.37 -3.87
C PRO A 82 14.45 -14.13 -2.83
N VAL A 83 14.32 -13.62 -1.60
CA VAL A 83 13.58 -14.26 -0.51
C VAL A 83 12.33 -13.45 -0.17
N LEU A 84 12.51 -12.16 0.11
CA LEU A 84 11.44 -11.30 0.60
C LEU A 84 10.44 -10.92 -0.49
N ALA A 85 10.88 -10.74 -1.75
CA ALA A 85 9.93 -10.41 -2.82
C ALA A 85 8.99 -11.58 -3.16
N PRO A 86 9.46 -12.84 -3.31
CA PRO A 86 8.58 -13.99 -3.44
C PRO A 86 7.62 -14.16 -2.25
N GLU A 87 8.10 -13.97 -1.01
CA GLU A 87 7.24 -14.03 0.19
C GLU A 87 6.14 -12.97 0.13
N LEU A 88 6.48 -11.72 -0.20
CA LEU A 88 5.50 -10.63 -0.34
C LEU A 88 4.40 -11.00 -1.34
N PHE A 89 4.78 -11.45 -2.54
CA PHE A 89 3.80 -11.79 -3.56
C PHE A 89 2.98 -13.04 -3.20
N GLN A 90 3.55 -13.99 -2.46
CA GLN A 90 2.79 -15.13 -1.95
C GLN A 90 1.72 -14.67 -0.96
N ARG A 91 2.07 -13.78 -0.03
CA ARG A 91 1.09 -13.21 0.92
C ARG A 91 -0.03 -12.45 0.20
N LEU A 92 0.31 -11.65 -0.82
CA LEU A 92 -0.69 -10.94 -1.62
C LEU A 92 -1.62 -11.89 -2.38
N ARG A 93 -1.09 -13.01 -2.90
CA ARG A 93 -1.91 -14.04 -3.58
C ARG A 93 -2.84 -14.76 -2.62
N ASP A 94 -2.36 -15.05 -1.41
CA ASP A 94 -3.08 -15.84 -0.41
C ASP A 94 -3.94 -14.97 0.53
N ASP A 95 -4.04 -13.65 0.27
CA ASP A 95 -4.72 -12.66 1.11
C ASP A 95 -4.25 -12.67 2.59
N LEU A 96 -2.95 -12.84 2.78
CA LEU A 96 -2.31 -12.86 4.10
C LEU A 96 -1.79 -11.46 4.48
N SER A 97 -1.79 -11.17 5.79
CA SER A 97 -1.24 -9.92 6.31
C SER A 97 0.23 -9.76 5.95
N ILE A 98 0.59 -8.58 5.45
CA ILE A 98 1.98 -8.18 5.20
C ILE A 98 2.70 -7.72 6.47
N VAL A 99 1.98 -7.59 7.59
CA VAL A 99 2.55 -7.25 8.89
C VAL A 99 2.25 -8.37 9.87
N ASP A 100 3.28 -8.83 10.56
CA ASP A 100 3.16 -9.93 11.52
C ASP A 100 2.86 -9.33 12.90
N GLU A 101 1.73 -9.71 13.49
CA GLU A 101 1.40 -9.39 14.89
C GLU A 101 1.77 -10.58 15.77
N VAL A 102 2.75 -10.39 16.65
CA VAL A 102 3.16 -11.43 17.60
C VAL A 102 2.76 -11.04 19.02
N THR A 103 1.95 -11.88 19.64
CA THR A 103 1.69 -11.83 21.08
C THR A 103 2.49 -12.96 21.74
N PRO A 104 3.46 -12.65 22.63
CA PRO A 104 4.21 -13.71 23.31
C PRO A 104 3.26 -14.55 24.16
N SER A 105 3.48 -15.88 24.15
CA SER A 105 2.73 -16.80 25.01
C SER A 105 2.91 -16.40 26.48
N PRO A 106 1.84 -16.35 27.29
CA PRO A 106 1.96 -15.98 28.70
C PRO A 106 2.88 -16.97 29.41
N SER A 107 3.98 -16.46 29.98
CA SER A 107 4.83 -17.21 30.89
C SER A 107 4.18 -17.21 32.27
N ALA A 108 4.17 -18.36 32.96
CA ALA A 108 3.52 -18.53 34.26
C ALA A 108 4.14 -17.69 35.41
N SER A 109 5.11 -16.82 35.13
CA SER A 109 5.82 -15.99 36.13
C SER A 109 5.78 -14.49 35.87
N THR A 110 4.92 -13.97 34.98
CA THR A 110 4.83 -12.53 34.69
C THR A 110 3.45 -11.94 35.00
N THR A 111 3.39 -10.90 35.84
CA THR A 111 2.17 -10.16 36.24
C THR A 111 1.74 -9.10 35.21
N GLU A 112 2.52 -8.87 34.15
CA GLU A 112 2.17 -7.93 33.07
C GLU A 112 1.43 -8.61 31.91
N LYS A 113 0.41 -7.92 31.37
CA LYS A 113 -0.31 -8.38 30.17
C LYS A 113 0.66 -8.43 28.98
N PRO A 114 0.68 -9.53 28.19
CA PRO A 114 1.56 -9.64 27.04
C PRO A 114 1.20 -8.54 26.02
N LYS A 115 2.18 -7.71 25.67
CA LYS A 115 2.04 -6.63 24.69
C LYS A 115 2.29 -7.19 23.30
N THR A 116 1.30 -7.08 22.41
CA THR A 116 1.46 -7.41 20.99
C THR A 116 2.55 -6.53 20.38
N THR A 117 3.52 -7.16 19.74
CA THR A 117 4.59 -6.47 19.01
C THR A 117 4.34 -6.64 17.52
N LEU A 118 4.42 -5.53 16.79
CA LEU A 118 4.25 -5.48 15.35
C LEU A 118 5.61 -5.67 14.69
N ILE A 119 5.77 -6.74 13.92
CA ILE A 119 6.97 -7.00 13.12
C ILE A 119 6.65 -6.72 11.66
N ASP A 120 7.30 -5.69 11.11
CA ASP A 120 7.15 -5.30 9.72
C ASP A 120 8.46 -5.54 8.95
N LYS A 121 8.57 -6.72 8.35
CA LYS A 121 9.73 -7.12 7.55
C LYS A 121 9.79 -6.45 6.16
N PHE A 122 8.67 -5.90 5.69
CA PHE A 122 8.59 -5.24 4.38
C PHE A 122 8.73 -3.72 4.46
N LYS A 123 8.95 -3.17 5.66
CA LYS A 123 9.15 -1.75 5.93
C LYS A 123 7.99 -0.90 5.38
N THR A 124 6.76 -1.34 5.65
CA THR A 124 5.55 -0.66 5.17
C THR A 124 5.35 0.69 5.87
N ARG A 125 4.63 1.58 5.19
CA ARG A 125 4.19 2.89 5.68
C ARG A 125 2.70 3.02 5.53
N THR A 126 2.04 3.77 6.39
CA THR A 126 0.60 4.06 6.20
C THR A 126 0.41 5.25 5.27
N ALA A 127 -0.71 5.30 4.53
CA ALA A 127 -0.92 6.34 3.52
C ALA A 127 -1.16 7.75 4.10
N ASP A 128 -1.43 7.85 5.40
CA ASP A 128 -1.47 9.10 6.16
C ASP A 128 -0.08 9.60 6.59
N GLU A 129 0.96 8.76 6.53
CA GLU A 129 2.34 9.19 6.77
C GLU A 129 2.85 10.07 5.62
N ASN A 130 3.67 11.08 5.96
CA ASN A 130 4.19 12.01 4.98
C ASN A 130 5.13 11.29 4.00
N PRO A 131 4.82 11.25 2.68
CA PRO A 131 5.65 10.59 1.67
C PRO A 131 7.04 11.23 1.53
N CYS A 132 7.22 12.47 1.98
CA CYS A 132 8.50 13.19 1.95
C CYS A 132 9.26 13.14 3.29
N GLY A 133 8.77 12.39 4.29
CA GLY A 133 9.47 12.18 5.55
C GLY A 133 10.64 11.19 5.41
N GLU A 134 11.65 11.34 6.27
CA GLU A 134 12.90 10.57 6.24
C GLU A 134 12.67 9.06 6.06
N LEU A 135 13.51 8.45 5.22
CA LEU A 135 13.63 7.01 5.09
C LEU A 135 14.17 6.46 6.42
N LYS A 136 13.29 5.93 7.26
CA LYS A 136 13.67 5.17 8.45
C LYS A 136 14.05 3.74 8.09
#